data_AF-M1EIN9-F1
#
_entry.id   AF-M1EIN9-F1
#
_cell.length_a   1.000
_cell.length_b   1.000
_cell.length_c   1.000
_cell.angle_alpha   90.00
_cell.angle_beta   90.00
_cell.angle_gamma   90.00
#
_symmetry.space_group_name_H-M   'P 1'
#
loop_
_entity.id
_entity.type
_entity.pdbx_description
1 polymer ?
#
loop_
_entity_poly.entity_id
_entity_poly.type
_entity_poly.pdbx_seq_one_letter_code
_entity_poly.pdbx_strand_id
1 'polypeptide(L)'
;AVEVCVVNGNYSHQPQFYSSTGFDCDGKLGNETVTFYLRKLFVNQTDIYFCKIEVMYPPPYIDNEKSNGTIIHVKERHLCPVQLSPQSSKPFWALVVVCGVLVFYSFLVTVALCACWMKSRRSRILQSDYMNMTPRRPGPTRRHYQPYAPARDFAAYRS
;
A
#
# COMPACT_ATOMS: atom_id res chain seq x y z
N ALA A 1 -8.87 3.91 53.41
CA ALA A 1 -8.55 4.31 52.03
C ALA A 1 -7.18 3.70 51.70
N VAL A 2 -7.01 3.18 50.49
CA VAL A 2 -5.74 2.57 50.06
C VAL A 2 -4.88 3.66 49.41
N GLU A 3 -3.59 3.72 49.76
CA GLU A 3 -2.64 4.62 49.12
C GLU A 3 -2.25 4.07 47.75
N VAL A 4 -2.37 4.91 46.71
CA VAL A 4 -2.10 4.53 45.32
C VAL A 4 -0.71 5.00 44.91
N CYS A 5 -0.45 6.29 45.12
CA CYS A 5 0.79 6.95 44.78
C CYS A 5 1.12 7.99 45.84
N VAL A 6 2.35 7.96 46.31
CA VAL A 6 2.85 8.82 47.37
C VAL A 6 4.07 9.57 46.84
N VAL A 7 4.10 10.86 47.12
CA VAL A 7 5.26 11.69 46.85
C VAL A 7 5.70 12.34 48.14
N ASN A 8 6.98 12.19 48.45
CA ASN A 8 7.62 12.94 49.52
C ASN A 8 8.84 13.65 48.92
N GLY A 9 9.11 14.86 49.40
CA GLY A 9 10.22 15.63 48.88
C GLY A 9 10.23 17.03 49.44
N ASN A 10 11.43 17.51 49.70
CA ASN A 10 11.66 18.94 49.85
C ASN A 10 11.67 19.57 48.46
N TYR A 11 11.12 20.77 48.32
CA TYR A 11 11.07 21.55 47.08
C TYR A 11 12.45 21.70 46.40
N SER A 12 13.53 21.58 47.18
CA SER A 12 14.92 21.71 46.73
C SER A 12 15.49 20.46 46.03
N HIS A 13 14.92 19.27 46.27
CA HIS A 13 15.40 18.01 45.71
C HIS A 13 14.41 17.44 44.70
N GLN A 14 14.88 16.58 43.79
CA GLN A 14 13.97 15.86 42.90
C GLN A 14 13.01 15.00 43.74
N PRO A 15 11.69 15.20 43.62
CA PRO A 15 10.72 14.43 44.38
C PRO A 15 10.74 12.98 43.91
N GLN A 16 10.72 12.04 44.87
CA GLN A 16 10.63 10.61 44.58
C GLN A 16 9.17 10.18 44.65
N PHE A 17 8.70 9.55 43.57
CA PHE A 17 7.35 9.00 43.49
C PHE A 17 7.40 7.52 43.85
N TYR A 18 6.60 7.15 44.84
CA TYR A 18 6.43 5.80 45.32
C TYR A 18 5.04 5.32 44.93
N SER A 19 4.96 4.18 44.25
CA SER A 19 3.69 3.53 43.94
C SER A 19 3.45 2.33 44.85
N SER A 20 2.19 2.07 45.18
CA SER A 20 1.81 0.84 45.87
C SER A 20 1.75 -0.34 44.89
N THR A 21 1.78 -1.57 45.43
CA THR A 21 1.79 -2.80 44.62
C THR A 21 0.56 -2.86 43.70
N GLY A 22 0.79 -2.87 42.38
CA GLY A 22 -0.27 -2.95 41.37
C GLY A 22 -0.61 -1.64 40.66
N PHE A 23 0.07 -0.54 40.99
CA PHE A 23 -0.03 0.73 40.26
C PHE A 23 1.34 1.17 39.71
N ASP A 24 1.36 1.57 38.43
CA ASP A 24 2.52 2.19 37.78
C ASP A 24 2.30 3.71 37.84
N CYS A 25 2.87 4.37 38.84
CA CYS A 25 2.70 5.80 39.08
C CYS A 25 3.99 6.56 38.81
N ASP A 26 3.84 7.68 38.14
CA ASP A 26 4.86 8.69 37.95
C ASP A 26 4.25 10.06 38.28
N GLY A 27 5.03 11.11 38.40
CA GLY A 27 4.48 12.41 38.71
C GLY A 27 5.40 13.58 38.45
N LYS A 28 4.82 14.76 38.49
CA LYS A 28 5.55 16.01 38.38
C LYS A 28 5.06 17.00 39.42
N LEU A 29 6.00 17.50 40.21
CA LEU A 29 5.76 18.61 41.11
C LEU A 29 5.90 19.92 40.32
N GLY A 30 4.80 20.64 40.18
CA GLY A 30 4.77 22.03 39.76
C GLY A 30 4.84 22.96 40.97
N ASN A 31 4.78 24.27 40.74
CA ASN A 31 4.96 25.21 41.83
C ASN A 31 3.81 25.13 42.87
N GLU A 32 2.58 25.10 42.37
CA GLU A 32 1.36 25.07 43.20
C GLU A 32 0.55 23.79 43.00
N THR A 33 0.97 22.92 42.08
CA THR A 33 0.21 21.74 41.65
C THR A 33 1.09 20.49 41.65
N VAL A 34 0.47 19.36 41.98
CA VAL A 34 1.08 18.04 41.89
C VAL A 34 0.31 17.24 40.84
N THR A 35 0.99 16.81 39.79
CA THR A 35 0.39 16.00 38.73
C THR A 35 0.84 14.56 38.88
N PHE A 36 -0.11 13.64 39.06
CA PHE A 36 0.13 12.20 39.07
C PHE A 36 -0.22 11.60 37.70
N TYR A 37 0.68 10.79 37.16
CA TYR A 37 0.53 10.01 35.95
C TYR A 37 0.36 8.54 36.31
N LEU A 38 -0.89 8.07 36.29
CA LEU A 38 -1.21 6.66 36.49
C LEU A 38 -1.15 5.93 35.15
N ARG A 39 -0.19 5.02 35.01
CA ARG A 39 0.03 4.19 33.82
C ARG A 39 -0.53 2.79 34.06
N LYS A 40 -0.84 2.08 32.98
CA LYS A 40 -1.26 0.66 32.98
C LYS A 40 -2.40 0.35 33.98
N LEU A 41 -3.36 1.27 34.10
CA LEU A 41 -4.56 1.03 34.91
C LEU A 41 -5.41 -0.09 34.32
N PHE A 42 -6.01 -0.90 35.20
CA PHE A 42 -6.94 -1.97 34.87
C PHE A 42 -8.40 -1.55 35.04
N VAL A 43 -9.33 -2.26 34.40
CA VAL A 43 -10.78 -1.95 34.45
C VAL A 43 -11.35 -2.11 35.87
N ASN A 44 -10.82 -3.05 36.64
CA ASN A 44 -11.18 -3.24 38.04
C ASN A 44 -10.69 -2.11 38.97
N GLN A 45 -9.85 -1.19 38.46
CA GLN A 45 -9.39 0.01 39.17
C GLN A 45 -10.24 1.24 38.81
N THR A 46 -11.44 1.05 38.26
CA THR A 46 -12.42 2.12 38.02
C THR A 46 -13.06 2.55 39.34
N ASP A 47 -12.63 3.67 39.89
CA ASP A 47 -13.14 4.18 41.17
C ASP A 47 -12.94 5.70 41.29
N ILE A 48 -13.31 6.26 42.44
CA ILE A 48 -13.12 7.65 42.82
C ILE A 48 -11.76 7.80 43.51
N TYR A 49 -10.91 8.66 42.94
CA TYR A 49 -9.57 8.94 43.43
C TYR A 49 -9.55 10.27 44.19
N PHE A 50 -8.93 10.28 45.37
CA PHE A 50 -8.85 11.46 46.22
C PHE A 50 -7.41 11.96 46.31
N CYS A 51 -7.22 13.26 46.08
CA CYS A 51 -5.93 13.90 46.34
C CYS A 51 -5.86 14.30 47.82
N LYS A 52 -4.79 13.88 48.49
CA LYS A 52 -4.45 14.29 49.85
C LYS A 52 -3.06 14.91 49.85
N ILE A 53 -2.87 16.01 50.57
CA ILE A 53 -1.59 16.68 50.73
C ILE A 53 -1.42 17.09 52.18
N GLU A 54 -0.24 16.80 52.71
CA GLU A 54 0.13 17.10 54.09
C GLU A 54 1.43 17.90 54.07
N VAL A 55 1.40 19.09 54.68
CA VAL A 55 2.56 19.98 54.79
C VAL A 55 3.08 19.87 56.22
N MET A 56 4.26 19.26 56.37
CA MET A 56 4.91 19.11 57.69
C MET A 56 5.87 20.25 58.02
N TYR A 57 6.49 20.85 56.99
CA TYR A 57 7.46 21.92 57.14
C TYR A 57 7.26 22.96 56.02
N PRO A 58 7.31 24.27 56.33
CA PRO A 58 7.52 24.86 57.65
C PRO A 58 6.30 24.68 58.58
N PRO A 59 6.48 24.52 59.91
CA PRO A 59 5.37 24.43 60.85
C PRO A 59 4.46 25.68 60.77
N PRO A 60 3.15 25.56 61.02
CA PRO A 60 2.41 24.43 61.59
C PRO A 60 2.09 23.30 60.59
N TYR A 61 1.73 22.12 61.10
CA TYR A 61 1.22 21.03 60.27
C TYR A 61 -0.12 21.42 59.65
N ILE A 62 -0.21 21.33 58.32
CA ILE A 62 -1.41 21.61 57.55
C ILE A 62 -1.79 20.35 56.78
N ASP A 63 -2.99 19.83 57.04
CA ASP A 63 -3.61 18.78 56.22
C ASP A 63 -4.78 19.43 55.47
N ASN A 64 -4.95 19.06 54.21
CA ASN A 64 -6.07 19.52 53.42
C ASN A 64 -7.30 18.64 53.67
N GLU A 65 -8.46 19.28 53.79
CA GLU A 65 -9.73 18.57 53.84
C GLU A 65 -9.92 17.76 52.55
N LYS A 66 -10.51 16.55 52.67
CA LYS A 66 -10.64 15.61 51.55
C LYS A 66 -11.24 16.33 50.34
N SER A 67 -10.52 16.27 49.21
CA SER A 67 -11.03 16.75 47.92
C SER A 67 -12.34 16.04 47.55
N ASN A 68 -13.16 16.68 46.72
CA ASN A 68 -14.40 16.10 46.17
C ASN A 68 -14.16 14.79 45.38
N GLY A 69 -12.89 14.46 45.09
CA GLY A 69 -12.48 13.28 44.38
C GLY A 69 -12.69 13.40 42.87
N THR A 70 -12.01 12.53 42.13
CA THR A 70 -12.11 12.43 40.67
C THR A 70 -12.45 11.00 40.29
N ILE A 71 -13.54 10.80 39.58
CA ILE A 71 -13.92 9.48 39.07
C ILE A 71 -13.05 9.15 37.86
N ILE A 72 -12.19 8.13 37.98
CA ILE A 72 -11.38 7.66 36.86
C ILE A 72 -12.02 6.39 36.31
N HIS A 73 -12.71 6.53 35.19
CA HIS A 73 -13.31 5.39 34.50
C HIS A 73 -12.37 4.83 33.44
N VAL A 74 -11.61 3.79 33.82
CA VAL A 74 -10.78 2.98 32.93
C VAL A 74 -11.67 2.11 32.07
N LYS A 75 -11.81 2.48 30.80
CA LYS A 75 -12.50 1.64 29.82
C LYS A 75 -11.63 0.43 29.51
N GLU A 76 -12.27 -0.72 29.40
CA GLU A 76 -11.61 -1.88 28.85
C GLU A 76 -11.04 -1.51 27.49
N ARG A 77 -9.75 -1.80 27.30
CA ARG A 77 -9.25 -2.00 25.95
C ARG A 77 -9.87 -3.31 25.49
N HIS A 78 -11.15 -3.26 25.13
CA HIS A 78 -11.53 -4.02 23.96
C HIS A 78 -10.49 -3.56 22.96
N LEU A 79 -9.61 -4.49 22.58
CA LEU A 79 -9.11 -4.51 21.23
C LEU A 79 -10.40 -4.28 20.44
N CYS A 80 -10.67 -3.01 20.07
CA CYS A 80 -11.40 -2.75 18.85
C CYS A 80 -10.75 -3.78 17.96
N PRO A 81 -11.47 -4.83 17.48
CA PRO A 81 -10.90 -5.67 16.46
C PRO A 81 -10.41 -4.62 15.51
N VAL A 82 -9.08 -4.50 15.37
CA VAL A 82 -8.45 -3.51 14.50
C VAL A 82 -9.38 -3.61 13.34
N GLN A 83 -10.16 -2.54 13.09
CA GLN A 83 -10.98 -2.49 11.89
C GLN A 83 -9.96 -3.00 10.92
N LEU A 84 -10.21 -4.19 10.37
CA LEU A 84 -9.34 -4.74 9.37
C LEU A 84 -9.54 -3.63 8.35
N SER A 85 -8.67 -2.60 8.40
CA SER A 85 -8.18 -1.87 7.27
C SER A 85 -7.98 -3.03 6.36
N PRO A 86 -8.90 -3.19 5.39
CA PRO A 86 -9.08 -4.47 4.76
C PRO A 86 -7.67 -4.85 4.39
N GLN A 87 -7.18 -6.00 4.88
CA GLN A 87 -5.86 -6.51 4.57
C GLN A 87 -5.92 -6.82 3.07
N SER A 88 -5.99 -5.74 2.31
CA SER A 88 -6.30 -5.55 0.92
C SER A 88 -4.98 -5.38 0.19
N SER A 89 -3.88 -5.73 0.83
CA SER A 89 -2.61 -6.00 0.19
C SER A 89 -2.67 -7.32 -0.57
N LYS A 90 -3.40 -8.34 -0.08
CA LYS A 90 -3.54 -9.63 -0.79
C LYS A 90 -4.16 -9.51 -2.20
N PRO A 91 -5.32 -8.85 -2.40
CA PRO A 91 -5.87 -8.67 -3.74
C PRO A 91 -5.04 -7.69 -4.59
N PHE A 92 -4.40 -6.68 -3.98
CA PHE A 92 -3.56 -5.73 -4.71
C PHE A 92 -2.35 -6.41 -5.36
N TRP A 93 -1.62 -7.23 -4.60
CA TRP A 93 -0.48 -7.98 -5.15
C TRP A 93 -0.92 -9.03 -6.18
N ALA A 94 -2.08 -9.67 -5.99
CA ALA A 94 -2.64 -10.59 -6.97
C ALA A 94 -2.93 -9.87 -8.31
N LEU A 95 -3.54 -8.68 -8.27
CA LEU A 95 -3.80 -7.88 -9.48
C LEU A 95 -2.52 -7.42 -10.17
N VAL A 96 -1.50 -7.00 -9.40
CA VAL A 96 -0.19 -6.61 -9.96
C VAL A 96 0.47 -7.79 -10.69
N VAL A 97 0.43 -9.00 -10.11
CA VAL A 97 0.97 -10.21 -10.73
C VAL A 97 0.21 -10.55 -12.01
N VAL A 98 -1.13 -10.55 -11.99
CA VAL A 98 -1.96 -10.85 -13.16
C VAL A 98 -1.71 -9.85 -14.30
N CYS A 99 -1.68 -8.55 -13.99
CA CYS A 99 -1.38 -7.51 -14.96
C CYS A 99 0.04 -7.66 -15.53
N GLY A 100 1.04 -7.97 -14.70
CA GLY A 100 2.41 -8.20 -15.14
C GLY A 100 2.53 -9.36 -16.13
N VAL A 101 1.87 -10.49 -15.85
CA VAL A 101 1.85 -11.66 -16.73
C VAL A 101 1.19 -11.35 -18.07
N LEU A 102 0.05 -10.64 -18.06
CA LEU A 102 -0.66 -10.25 -19.27
C LEU A 102 0.18 -9.33 -20.17
N VAL A 103 0.81 -8.31 -19.60
CA VAL A 103 1.67 -7.38 -20.34
C VAL A 103 2.86 -8.14 -20.94
N PHE A 104 3.53 -8.98 -20.16
CA PHE A 104 4.66 -9.77 -20.64
C PHE A 104 4.27 -10.73 -21.78
N TYR A 105 3.15 -11.43 -21.63
CA TYR A 105 2.64 -12.32 -22.68
C TYR A 105 2.30 -11.56 -23.96
N SER A 106 1.62 -10.41 -23.84
CA SER A 106 1.30 -9.57 -25.00
C SER A 106 2.55 -9.05 -25.71
N PHE A 107 3.60 -8.71 -24.96
CA PHE A 107 4.88 -8.28 -25.51
C PHE A 107 5.58 -9.43 -26.26
N LEU A 108 5.61 -10.64 -25.71
CA LEU A 108 6.18 -11.80 -26.40
C LEU A 108 5.44 -12.14 -27.69
N VAL A 109 4.10 -12.10 -27.66
CA VAL A 109 3.27 -12.35 -28.84
C VAL A 109 3.51 -11.29 -29.92
N THR A 110 3.56 -10.00 -29.55
CA THR A 110 3.82 -8.93 -30.51
C THR A 110 5.21 -9.04 -31.12
N VAL A 111 6.25 -9.33 -30.34
CA VAL A 111 7.61 -9.57 -30.85
C VAL A 111 7.67 -10.76 -31.81
N ALA A 112 7.02 -11.87 -31.46
CA ALA A 112 6.97 -13.06 -32.32
C ALA A 112 6.25 -12.75 -33.65
N LEU A 113 5.10 -12.08 -33.60
CA LEU A 113 4.36 -11.65 -34.79
C LEU A 113 5.18 -10.70 -35.66
N CYS A 114 5.84 -9.71 -35.06
CA CYS A 114 6.73 -8.78 -35.77
C CYS A 114 7.90 -9.52 -36.44
N ALA A 115 8.53 -10.47 -35.75
CA ALA A 115 9.62 -11.27 -36.33
C ALA A 115 9.12 -12.15 -37.48
N CYS A 116 7.97 -12.81 -37.33
CA CYS A 116 7.34 -13.58 -38.41
C CYS A 116 6.97 -12.70 -39.60
N TRP A 117 6.42 -11.51 -39.36
CA TRP A 117 6.09 -10.53 -40.40
C TRP A 117 7.32 -10.02 -41.12
N MET A 118 8.37 -9.62 -40.39
CA MET A 118 9.63 -9.18 -40.99
C MET A 118 10.29 -10.30 -41.79
N LYS A 119 10.29 -11.54 -41.29
CA LYS A 119 10.80 -12.71 -42.01
C LYS A 119 10.01 -12.97 -43.29
N SER A 120 8.68 -12.98 -43.21
CA SER A 120 7.82 -13.15 -44.38
C SER A 120 8.04 -12.04 -45.42
N ARG A 121 8.12 -10.79 -44.97
CA ARG A 121 8.39 -9.65 -45.85
C ARG A 121 9.76 -9.75 -46.50
N ARG A 122 10.79 -10.15 -45.74
CA ARG A 122 12.15 -10.38 -46.27
C ARG A 122 12.17 -11.51 -47.30
N SER A 123 11.46 -12.62 -47.05
CA SER A 123 11.30 -13.71 -48.02
C SER A 123 10.58 -13.25 -49.28
N ARG A 124 9.52 -12.44 -49.16
CA ARG A 124 8.81 -11.87 -50.32
C ARG A 124 9.69 -10.94 -51.14
N ILE A 125 10.48 -10.08 -50.50
CA ILE A 125 11.42 -9.16 -51.17
C ILE A 125 12.56 -9.94 -51.85
N LEU A 126 13.13 -10.96 -51.18
CA LEU A 126 14.17 -11.80 -51.78
C LEU A 126 13.65 -12.55 -53.02
N GLN A 127 12.40 -13.03 -52.98
CA GLN A 127 11.77 -13.74 -54.10
C GLN A 127 11.47 -12.82 -55.29
N SER A 128 11.21 -11.53 -55.07
CA SER A 128 11.08 -10.56 -56.17
C SER A 128 12.43 -10.26 -56.85
N ASP A 129 13.53 -10.24 -56.08
CA ASP A 129 14.87 -10.00 -56.62
C ASP A 129 15.45 -11.25 -57.31
N TYR A 130 15.05 -12.45 -56.86
CA TYR A 130 15.33 -13.74 -57.49
C TYR A 130 14.23 -14.15 -58.49
N MET A 131 13.78 -13.23 -59.34
CA MET A 131 13.17 -13.62 -60.61
C MET A 131 14.31 -14.12 -61.51
N ASN A 132 14.46 -15.44 -61.54
CA ASN A 132 15.34 -16.18 -62.45
C ASN A 132 15.21 -15.57 -63.86
N MET A 133 16.16 -14.71 -64.24
CA MET A 133 16.30 -14.29 -65.62
C MET A 133 16.75 -15.53 -66.37
N THR A 134 15.79 -16.28 -66.91
CA THR A 134 16.10 -17.36 -67.85
C THR A 134 17.05 -16.76 -68.89
N PRO A 135 18.26 -17.31 -69.07
CA PRO A 135 19.20 -16.73 -70.02
C PRO A 135 18.51 -16.77 -71.38
N ARG A 136 18.30 -15.58 -71.99
CA ARG A 136 17.78 -15.51 -73.36
C ARG A 136 18.73 -16.32 -74.22
N ARG A 137 18.28 -17.49 -74.69
CA ARG A 137 19.09 -18.35 -75.57
C ARG A 137 19.48 -17.55 -76.82
N PRO A 138 20.77 -17.53 -77.21
CA PRO A 138 21.16 -16.95 -78.48
C PRO A 138 20.87 -17.95 -79.62
N GLY A 139 19.93 -17.58 -80.51
CA GLY A 139 19.84 -18.04 -81.90
C GLY A 139 18.66 -18.97 -82.26
N PRO A 140 18.40 -19.22 -83.57
CA PRO A 140 18.57 -18.38 -84.76
C PRO A 140 17.22 -18.14 -85.51
N THR A 141 17.19 -17.08 -86.31
CA THR A 141 16.23 -16.74 -87.39
C THR A 141 15.10 -17.75 -87.73
N ARG A 142 13.82 -17.37 -87.50
CA ARG A 142 12.76 -17.29 -88.55
C ARG A 142 11.32 -17.12 -88.01
N ARG A 143 10.61 -16.28 -88.76
CA ARG A 143 9.19 -16.32 -89.16
C ARG A 143 8.16 -15.54 -88.33
N HIS A 144 7.56 -14.62 -89.08
CA HIS A 144 6.37 -13.82 -88.85
C HIS A 144 5.32 -14.44 -87.93
N TYR A 145 5.01 -13.71 -86.87
CA TYR A 145 3.82 -13.91 -86.07
C TYR A 145 2.72 -12.98 -86.63
N GLN A 146 1.77 -13.53 -87.38
CA GLN A 146 0.51 -12.87 -87.69
C GLN A 146 -0.52 -13.30 -86.62
N PRO A 147 -1.15 -12.37 -85.88
CA PRO A 147 -2.27 -12.72 -85.02
C PRO A 147 -3.55 -12.79 -85.87
N TYR A 148 -4.07 -14.00 -86.11
CA TYR A 148 -5.42 -14.21 -86.63
C TYR A 148 -6.37 -14.41 -85.45
N ALA A 149 -6.95 -13.33 -84.94
CA ALA A 149 -8.15 -13.39 -84.11
C ALA A 149 -8.94 -12.08 -84.30
N PRO A 150 -10.16 -12.12 -84.88
CA PRO A 150 -10.99 -10.93 -85.02
C PRO A 150 -11.59 -10.54 -83.67
N ALA A 151 -11.73 -9.24 -83.42
CA ALA A 151 -12.45 -8.72 -82.26
C ALA A 151 -13.92 -9.17 -82.34
N ARG A 152 -14.42 -9.80 -81.27
CA ARG A 152 -15.84 -10.16 -81.15
C ARG A 152 -16.66 -8.91 -80.85
N ASP A 153 -17.52 -8.53 -81.78
CA ASP A 153 -18.55 -7.51 -81.56
C ASP A 153 -19.73 -8.09 -80.77
N PHE A 154 -19.97 -7.53 -79.58
CA PHE A 154 -21.02 -7.95 -78.65
C PHE A 154 -22.38 -7.24 -78.88
N ALA A 155 -22.56 -6.54 -80.00
CA ALA A 155 -23.74 -5.70 -80.23
C ALA A 155 -24.94 -6.40 -80.89
N ALA A 156 -24.88 -7.72 -81.17
CA ALA A 156 -25.94 -8.41 -81.92
C ALA A 156 -27.11 -8.98 -81.08
N TYR A 157 -27.17 -8.74 -79.76
CA TYR A 157 -28.17 -9.37 -78.87
C TYR A 157 -29.00 -8.39 -78.02
N ARG A 158 -29.37 -7.23 -78.57
CA ARG A 158 -30.42 -6.39 -77.97
C ARG A 158 -31.43 -5.97 -79.04
N SER A 159 -32.38 -6.86 -79.26
CA SER A 159 -33.76 -6.53 -79.67
C SER A 159 -34.55 -6.14 -78.42
#